data_AF-A0A9W8ME43-F1
#
_entry.id   AF-A0A9W8ME43-F1
#
_cell.length_a   1.000
_cell.length_b   1.000
_cell.length_c   1.000
_cell.angle_alpha   90.00
_cell.angle_beta   90.00
_cell.angle_gamma   90.00
#
_symmetry.space_group_name_H-M   'P 1'
#
loop_
_entity.id
_entity.type
_entity.pdbx_description
1 polymer ?
#
loop_
_entity_poly.entity_id
_entity_poly.type
_entity_poly.pdbx_seq_one_letter_code
_entity_poly.pdbx_strand_id
1 'polypeptide(L)'
;MAALPDGISYEVIVRAYISIRYMNYVVVSSFALLVADFLHTFPDEVQLMWKAPVSLVKILFFFLRYFSLVQGTFSLTYSIPINLSAAQCHSALVRDVDLELQMLNLVCIPERANVTFLGITFSLLLCSITVVMLCMLYIMFRNYRHCKTSTLVYSSPEISSVEYECFALVLACANVTVLFTLKGEALSPILVQPETSIHAILSTRMILRLRSWAERPYHQGRHIDGGGGSTWAVPGLEDRSYPIERIIFAAPPTSAVES
;
A
#
# COMPACT_ATOMS: atom_id res chain seq x y z
N MET A 1 -3.67 -21.42 -45.73
CA MET A 1 -2.81 -21.23 -44.53
C MET A 1 -1.92 -20.03 -44.83
N ALA A 2 -2.16 -18.90 -44.18
CA ALA A 2 -1.29 -17.73 -44.34
C ALA A 2 0.03 -18.02 -43.62
N ALA A 3 1.16 -17.92 -44.31
CA ALA A 3 2.47 -18.03 -43.70
C ALA A 3 2.64 -16.88 -42.70
N LEU A 4 3.00 -17.21 -41.45
CA LEU A 4 3.44 -16.21 -40.47
C LEU A 4 4.65 -15.46 -41.06
N PRO A 5 4.76 -14.13 -40.84
CA PRO A 5 5.91 -13.37 -41.28
C PRO A 5 7.20 -14.05 -40.80
N ASP A 6 8.12 -14.30 -41.72
CA ASP A 6 9.36 -15.04 -41.50
C ASP A 6 10.14 -14.45 -40.31
N GLY A 7 10.08 -15.11 -39.15
CA GLY A 7 10.87 -14.70 -37.97
C GLY A 7 10.21 -14.89 -36.60
N ILE A 8 8.89 -15.08 -36.50
CA ILE A 8 8.25 -15.33 -35.19
C ILE A 8 8.27 -16.85 -34.90
N SER A 9 9.20 -17.27 -34.04
CA SER A 9 9.26 -18.65 -33.56
C SER A 9 8.09 -18.97 -32.64
N TYR A 10 7.48 -20.15 -32.81
CA TYR A 10 6.42 -20.69 -31.95
C TYR A 10 6.80 -20.64 -30.45
N GLU A 11 8.08 -20.85 -30.14
CA GLU A 11 8.63 -20.77 -28.79
C GLU A 11 8.39 -19.41 -28.12
N VAL A 12 8.47 -18.31 -28.88
CA VAL A 12 8.26 -16.95 -28.35
C VAL A 12 6.80 -16.76 -27.95
N ILE A 13 5.87 -17.26 -28.77
CA ILE A 13 4.43 -17.18 -28.52
C ILE A 13 4.07 -17.98 -27.26
N VAL A 14 4.59 -19.21 -27.14
CA VAL A 14 4.33 -20.06 -25.98
C VAL A 14 4.87 -19.44 -24.69
N ARG A 15 6.09 -18.89 -24.71
CA ARG A 15 6.68 -18.21 -23.54
C ARG A 15 5.87 -16.98 -23.12
N ALA A 16 5.45 -16.16 -24.08
CA ALA A 16 4.63 -14.98 -23.80
C ALA A 16 3.28 -15.37 -23.17
N TYR A 17 2.61 -16.38 -23.74
CA TYR A 17 1.35 -16.90 -23.21
C TYR A 17 1.48 -17.42 -21.78
N ILE A 18 2.51 -18.22 -21.50
CA ILE A 18 2.78 -18.75 -20.16
C ILE A 18 3.05 -17.61 -19.17
N SER A 19 3.87 -16.63 -19.56
CA SER A 19 4.19 -15.48 -18.71
C SER A 19 2.95 -14.67 -18.33
N ILE A 20 2.09 -14.35 -19.30
CA ILE A 20 0.83 -13.61 -19.05
C ILE A 20 -0.11 -14.41 -18.15
N ARG A 21 -0.17 -15.73 -18.31
CA ARG A 21 -0.98 -16.57 -17.44
C ARG A 21 -0.50 -16.50 -15.98
N TYR A 22 0.81 -16.57 -15.75
CA TYR A 22 1.37 -16.39 -14.41
C TYR A 22 1.12 -14.98 -13.85
N MET A 23 1.29 -13.94 -14.67
CA MET A 23 0.95 -12.56 -14.30
C MET A 23 -0.49 -12.47 -13.79
N ASN A 24 -1.45 -13.01 -14.55
CA ASN A 24 -2.86 -12.95 -14.19
C ASN A 24 -3.15 -13.69 -12.88
N TYR A 25 -2.54 -14.86 -12.66
CA TYR A 25 -2.67 -15.56 -11.37
C TYR A 25 -2.09 -14.78 -10.20
N VAL A 26 -0.93 -14.15 -10.39
CA VAL A 26 -0.29 -13.32 -9.36
C VAL A 26 -1.11 -12.07 -9.07
N VAL A 27 -1.67 -11.43 -10.10
CA VAL A 27 -2.52 -10.24 -9.94
C VAL A 27 -3.80 -10.58 -9.20
N VAL A 28 -4.50 -11.65 -9.58
CA VAL A 28 -5.73 -12.12 -8.93
C VAL A 28 -5.46 -12.50 -7.48
N SER A 29 -4.38 -13.26 -7.20
CA SER A 29 -4.07 -13.68 -5.84
C SER A 29 -3.68 -12.50 -4.94
N SER A 30 -2.89 -11.56 -5.46
CA SER A 30 -2.51 -10.34 -4.74
C SER A 30 -3.72 -9.47 -4.41
N PHE A 31 -4.65 -9.31 -5.35
CA PHE A 31 -5.89 -8.57 -5.11
C PHE A 31 -6.80 -9.28 -4.11
N ALA A 32 -6.92 -10.61 -4.19
CA ALA A 32 -7.69 -11.38 -3.22
C ALA A 32 -7.13 -11.23 -1.79
N LEU A 33 -5.80 -11.20 -1.64
CA LEU A 33 -5.14 -10.91 -0.36
C LEU A 33 -5.44 -9.51 0.14
N LEU A 34 -5.40 -8.49 -0.74
CA LEU A 34 -5.76 -7.11 -0.39
C LEU A 34 -7.21 -7.00 0.10
N VAL A 35 -8.16 -7.64 -0.60
CA VAL A 35 -9.57 -7.66 -0.20
C VAL A 35 -9.77 -8.39 1.12
N ALA A 36 -9.10 -9.53 1.31
CA ALA A 36 -9.17 -10.28 2.57
C ALA A 36 -8.65 -9.46 3.76
N ASP A 37 -7.52 -8.77 3.58
CA ASP A 37 -6.98 -7.87 4.61
C ASP A 37 -7.90 -6.68 4.88
N PHE A 38 -8.50 -6.11 3.82
CA PHE A 38 -9.47 -5.04 3.95
C PHE A 38 -10.64 -5.47 4.84
N LEU A 39 -11.24 -6.63 4.56
CA LEU A 39 -12.35 -7.17 5.34
C LEU A 39 -11.95 -7.45 6.80
N HIS A 40 -10.75 -7.99 7.01
CA HIS A 40 -10.25 -8.29 8.35
C HIS A 40 -9.99 -7.04 9.19
N THR A 41 -9.50 -5.97 8.59
CA THR A 41 -9.14 -4.72 9.28
C THR A 41 -10.27 -3.69 9.31
N PHE A 42 -11.39 -3.96 8.64
CA PHE A 42 -12.53 -3.05 8.57
C PHE A 42 -13.17 -2.74 9.93
N PRO A 43 -13.37 -3.70 10.86
CA PRO A 43 -13.93 -3.39 12.18
C PRO A 43 -13.07 -2.41 12.98
N ASP A 44 -11.74 -2.62 12.96
CA ASP A 44 -10.77 -1.74 13.61
C ASP A 44 -10.76 -0.34 12.97
N GLU A 45 -10.88 -0.27 11.64
CA GLU A 45 -11.02 0.99 10.91
C GLU A 45 -12.26 1.77 11.37
N VAL A 46 -13.42 1.13 11.44
CA VAL A 46 -14.67 1.78 11.88
C VAL A 46 -14.56 2.25 13.32
N GLN A 47 -13.90 1.48 14.19
CA GLN A 47 -13.74 1.86 15.59
C GLN A 47 -12.76 3.04 15.76
N LEU A 48 -11.57 2.95 15.16
CA LEU A 48 -10.43 3.83 15.44
C LEU A 48 -10.34 5.04 14.51
N MET A 49 -10.81 4.91 13.27
CA MET A 49 -10.64 5.95 12.25
C MET A 49 -11.91 6.77 12.05
N TRP A 50 -13.09 6.13 12.06
CA TRP A 50 -14.32 6.84 11.70
C TRP A 50 -14.73 7.86 12.76
N LYS A 51 -14.63 7.49 14.04
CA LYS A 51 -14.95 8.36 15.19
C LYS A 51 -13.96 9.49 15.42
N ALA A 52 -12.73 9.34 14.95
CA ALA A 52 -11.68 10.34 15.13
C ALA A 52 -11.98 11.63 14.35
N PRO A 53 -11.57 12.80 14.85
CA PRO A 53 -11.65 14.06 14.11
C PRO A 53 -10.93 13.98 12.76
N VAL A 54 -11.34 14.85 11.82
CA VAL A 54 -10.76 14.90 10.48
C VAL A 54 -9.37 15.49 10.56
N SER A 55 -8.36 14.69 10.24
CA SER A 55 -6.96 15.09 10.16
C SER A 55 -6.36 14.70 8.80
N LEU A 56 -5.24 15.33 8.42
CA LEU A 56 -4.54 15.01 7.18
C LEU A 56 -4.19 13.51 7.09
N VAL A 57 -3.78 12.90 8.20
CA VAL A 57 -3.49 11.46 8.28
C VAL A 57 -4.73 10.62 8.01
N LYS A 58 -5.90 11.05 8.49
CA LYS A 58 -7.19 10.36 8.22
C LYS A 58 -7.50 10.41 6.73
N ILE A 59 -7.40 11.58 6.09
CA ILE A 59 -7.66 11.73 4.65
C ILE A 59 -6.69 10.88 3.83
N LEU A 60 -5.40 10.93 4.15
CA LEU A 60 -4.38 10.15 3.46
C LEU A 60 -4.60 8.64 3.61
N PHE A 61 -4.98 8.20 4.81
CA PHE A 61 -5.33 6.80 5.08
C PHE A 61 -6.51 6.33 4.21
N PHE A 62 -7.62 7.08 4.18
CA PHE A 62 -8.78 6.74 3.35
C PHE A 62 -8.45 6.78 1.86
N PHE A 63 -7.70 7.80 1.42
CA PHE A 63 -7.28 7.90 0.03
C PHE A 63 -6.46 6.68 -0.37
N LEU A 64 -5.37 6.36 0.33
CA LEU A 64 -4.50 5.23 -0.01
C LEU A 64 -5.25 3.90 0.01
N ARG A 65 -6.03 3.64 1.07
CA ARG A 65 -6.72 2.36 1.27
C ARG A 65 -7.77 2.10 0.20
N TYR A 66 -8.62 3.07 -0.11
CA TYR A 66 -9.71 2.89 -1.08
C TYR A 66 -9.22 3.05 -2.51
N PHE A 67 -8.20 3.89 -2.74
CA PHE A 67 -7.55 3.99 -4.06
C PHE A 67 -6.91 2.67 -4.46
N SER A 68 -6.25 1.94 -3.54
CA SER A 68 -5.69 0.62 -3.85
C SER A 68 -6.74 -0.42 -4.28
N LEU A 69 -7.94 -0.38 -3.69
CA LEU A 69 -9.05 -1.25 -4.12
C LEU A 69 -9.56 -0.88 -5.51
N VAL A 70 -9.73 0.41 -5.77
CA VAL A 70 -10.16 0.93 -7.08
C VAL A 70 -9.13 0.57 -8.14
N GLN A 71 -7.86 0.84 -7.88
CA GLN A 71 -6.75 0.50 -8.76
C GLN A 71 -6.70 -1.01 -9.02
N GLY A 72 -6.79 -1.85 -7.98
CA GLY A 72 -6.78 -3.30 -8.13
C GLY A 72 -7.97 -3.82 -8.96
N THR A 73 -9.14 -3.21 -8.81
CA THR A 73 -10.33 -3.51 -9.63
C THR A 73 -10.09 -3.15 -11.08
N PHE A 74 -9.59 -1.94 -11.36
CA PHE A 74 -9.23 -1.55 -12.73
C PHE A 74 -8.17 -2.48 -13.32
N SER A 75 -7.11 -2.81 -12.57
CA SER A 75 -6.08 -3.75 -13.00
C SER A 75 -6.68 -5.10 -13.38
N LEU A 76 -7.61 -5.66 -12.60
CA LEU A 76 -8.27 -6.92 -12.92
C LEU A 76 -9.17 -6.82 -14.15
N THR A 77 -9.98 -5.77 -14.25
CA THR A 77 -10.89 -5.56 -15.38
C THR A 77 -10.12 -5.46 -16.70
N TYR A 78 -8.97 -4.79 -16.71
CA TYR A 78 -8.14 -4.64 -17.91
C TYR A 78 -7.20 -5.83 -18.17
N SER A 79 -6.78 -6.58 -17.12
CA SER A 79 -5.84 -7.71 -17.28
C SER A 79 -6.52 -9.05 -17.56
N ILE A 80 -7.82 -9.18 -17.28
CA ILE A 80 -8.60 -10.41 -17.47
C ILE A 80 -9.70 -10.24 -18.54
N PRO A 81 -9.41 -9.79 -19.78
CA PRO A 81 -10.33 -10.03 -20.86
C PRO A 81 -10.28 -11.52 -21.23
N ILE A 82 -11.12 -12.32 -20.58
CA ILE A 82 -11.45 -13.68 -20.99
C ILE A 82 -12.53 -13.59 -22.06
N ASN A 83 -12.31 -14.28 -23.18
CA ASN A 83 -13.28 -14.50 -24.26
C ASN A 83 -13.50 -13.37 -25.29
N LEU A 84 -12.46 -12.77 -25.86
CA LEU A 84 -12.62 -12.00 -27.10
C LEU A 84 -12.26 -12.85 -28.32
N SER A 85 -13.12 -12.82 -29.34
CA SER A 85 -12.75 -13.34 -30.66
C SER A 85 -11.58 -12.51 -31.25
N ALA A 86 -10.79 -13.11 -32.14
CA ALA A 86 -9.66 -12.41 -32.78
C ALA A 86 -10.07 -11.09 -33.47
N ALA A 87 -11.30 -11.02 -34.01
CA ALA A 87 -11.85 -9.80 -34.60
C ALA A 87 -12.20 -8.74 -33.55
N GLN A 88 -12.79 -9.13 -32.42
CA GLN A 88 -13.10 -8.24 -31.29
C GLN A 88 -11.84 -7.73 -30.59
N CYS A 89 -10.77 -8.53 -30.57
CA CYS A 89 -9.46 -8.15 -30.08
C CYS A 89 -8.87 -6.97 -30.88
N HIS A 90 -9.03 -7.03 -32.20
CA HIS A 90 -8.57 -6.00 -33.12
C HIS A 90 -9.44 -4.73 -33.04
N SER A 91 -10.74 -4.85 -32.78
CA SER A 91 -11.66 -3.70 -32.70
C SER A 91 -11.73 -3.05 -31.31
N ALA A 92 -11.58 -3.81 -30.22
CA ALA A 92 -11.52 -3.29 -28.85
C ALA A 92 -10.26 -2.43 -28.63
N LEU A 93 -9.19 -2.68 -29.38
CA LEU A 93 -8.01 -1.81 -29.44
C LEU A 93 -8.31 -0.41 -30.03
N VAL A 94 -9.41 -0.26 -30.78
CA VAL A 94 -9.75 0.96 -31.53
C VAL A 94 -10.96 1.69 -30.92
N ARG A 95 -11.80 1.01 -30.14
CA ARG A 95 -13.03 1.57 -29.59
C ARG A 95 -13.26 1.04 -28.18
N ASP A 96 -12.83 1.81 -27.19
CA ASP A 96 -13.56 1.85 -25.91
C ASP A 96 -14.96 2.42 -26.19
N VAL A 97 -15.99 1.80 -25.58
CA VAL A 97 -17.42 2.17 -25.42
C VAL A 97 -18.39 1.08 -25.94
N ASP A 98 -19.00 0.42 -24.95
CA ASP A 98 -20.26 -0.34 -24.87
C ASP A 98 -20.41 -1.78 -25.45
N LEU A 99 -20.19 -2.72 -24.52
CA LEU A 99 -21.01 -3.86 -24.08
C LEU A 99 -21.43 -5.06 -24.99
N GLU A 100 -21.29 -6.23 -24.33
CA GLU A 100 -21.95 -7.56 -24.42
C GLU A 100 -21.65 -8.62 -25.51
N LEU A 101 -20.82 -9.60 -25.08
CA LEU A 101 -21.07 -11.06 -24.94
C LEU A 101 -20.45 -12.13 -25.92
N GLN A 102 -19.73 -13.06 -25.28
CA GLN A 102 -19.53 -14.52 -25.46
C GLN A 102 -18.49 -15.18 -26.44
N MET A 103 -17.41 -15.69 -25.79
CA MET A 103 -16.80 -17.04 -25.82
C MET A 103 -15.86 -17.50 -26.96
N LEU A 104 -14.57 -17.11 -26.88
CA LEU A 104 -13.42 -18.01 -27.11
C LEU A 104 -12.15 -17.46 -26.40
N ASN A 105 -11.54 -18.25 -25.50
CA ASN A 105 -10.41 -17.86 -24.63
C ASN A 105 -9.08 -17.62 -25.38
N LEU A 106 -8.97 -16.55 -26.15
CA LEU A 106 -7.68 -15.98 -26.52
C LEU A 106 -7.43 -14.74 -25.66
N VAL A 107 -6.36 -14.75 -24.87
CA VAL A 107 -5.87 -13.55 -24.20
C VAL A 107 -5.33 -12.63 -25.29
N CYS A 108 -5.98 -11.48 -25.45
CA CYS A 108 -5.50 -10.42 -26.33
C CYS A 108 -4.17 -9.90 -25.82
N ILE A 109 -3.09 -10.23 -26.52
CA ILE A 109 -1.79 -9.62 -26.28
C ILE A 109 -1.73 -8.38 -27.17
N PRO A 110 -1.72 -7.15 -26.61
CA PRO A 110 -1.55 -5.96 -27.43
C PRO A 110 -0.19 -6.06 -28.16
N GLU A 111 -0.23 -6.09 -29.49
CA GLU A 111 0.97 -6.18 -30.34
C GLU A 111 1.94 -5.02 -30.09
N ARG A 112 1.41 -3.87 -29.61
CA ARG A 112 2.18 -2.71 -29.18
C ARG A 112 1.59 -2.09 -27.93
N ALA A 113 2.00 -2.57 -26.77
CA ALA A 113 1.92 -1.76 -25.56
C ALA A 113 3.05 -0.70 -25.65
N ASN A 114 2.70 0.58 -25.47
CA ASN A 114 3.72 1.62 -25.37
C ASN A 114 4.42 1.47 -24.00
N VAL A 115 5.45 0.62 -23.98
CA VAL A 115 6.22 0.25 -22.78
C VAL A 115 6.77 1.47 -22.03
N THR A 116 6.99 2.58 -22.74
CA THR A 116 7.41 3.86 -22.15
C THR A 116 6.32 4.45 -21.28
N PHE A 117 5.07 4.49 -21.74
CA PHE A 117 3.96 5.04 -20.95
C PHE A 117 3.71 4.19 -19.71
N LEU A 118 3.64 2.86 -19.89
CA LEU A 118 3.46 1.91 -18.80
C LEU A 118 4.59 2.03 -17.76
N GLY A 119 5.85 2.11 -18.23
CA GLY A 119 7.02 2.29 -17.37
C GLY A 119 7.01 3.63 -16.62
N ILE A 120 6.58 4.73 -17.25
CA ILE A 120 6.43 6.04 -16.59
C ILE A 120 5.37 5.97 -15.50
N THR A 121 4.19 5.41 -15.79
CA THR A 121 3.10 5.28 -14.80
C THR A 121 3.55 4.45 -13.59
N PHE A 122 4.21 3.31 -13.82
CA PHE A 122 4.75 2.49 -12.75
C PHE A 122 5.86 3.20 -11.96
N SER A 123 6.76 3.91 -12.65
CA SER A 123 7.84 4.66 -11.98
C SER A 123 7.29 5.77 -11.09
N LEU A 124 6.27 6.51 -11.55
CA LEU A 124 5.59 7.54 -10.77
C LEU A 124 4.88 6.93 -9.56
N LEU A 125 4.22 5.78 -9.74
CA LEU A 125 3.56 5.07 -8.66
C LEU A 125 4.55 4.60 -7.59
N LEU A 126 5.64 3.93 -7.98
CA LEU A 126 6.71 3.51 -7.08
C LEU A 126 7.38 4.69 -6.38
N CYS A 127 7.61 5.79 -7.10
CA CYS A 127 8.15 7.01 -6.52
C CYS A 127 7.22 7.58 -5.45
N SER A 128 5.92 7.68 -5.73
CA SER A 128 4.93 8.20 -4.77
C SER A 128 4.85 7.35 -3.50
N ILE A 129 4.83 6.02 -3.66
CA ILE A 129 4.83 5.05 -2.55
C ILE A 129 6.11 5.18 -1.73
N THR A 130 7.26 5.26 -2.39
CA THR A 130 8.56 5.41 -1.72
C THR A 130 8.62 6.71 -0.90
N VAL A 131 8.13 7.82 -1.45
CA VAL A 131 8.11 9.10 -0.73
C VAL A 131 7.21 9.01 0.50
N VAL A 132 6.00 8.45 0.38
CA VAL A 132 5.08 8.28 1.51
C VAL A 132 5.70 7.37 2.59
N MET A 133 6.32 6.26 2.19
CA MET A 133 7.03 5.36 3.10
C MET A 133 8.20 6.06 3.82
N LEU A 134 9.03 6.82 3.09
CA LEU A 134 10.12 7.59 3.68
C LEU A 134 9.60 8.67 4.64
N CYS A 135 8.48 9.33 4.34
CA CYS A 135 7.83 10.26 5.24
C CYS A 135 7.33 9.57 6.51
N MET A 136 6.69 8.40 6.39
CA MET A 136 6.23 7.61 7.54
C MET A 136 7.39 7.16 8.42
N LEU A 137 8.46 6.63 7.82
CA LEU A 137 9.69 6.25 8.52
C LEU A 137 10.38 7.45 9.19
N TYR A 138 10.42 8.60 8.52
CA TYR A 138 10.99 9.83 9.07
C TYR A 138 10.21 10.31 10.31
N ILE A 139 8.87 10.32 10.25
CA ILE A 139 8.01 10.69 11.39
C ILE A 139 8.23 9.73 12.54
N MET A 140 8.24 8.42 12.25
CA MET A 140 8.50 7.37 13.25
C MET A 140 9.87 7.57 13.92
N PHE A 141 10.93 7.77 13.13
CA PHE A 141 12.29 7.97 13.62
C PHE A 141 12.44 9.26 14.44
N ARG A 142 11.83 10.35 13.96
CA ARG A 142 11.81 11.63 14.69
C ARG A 142 11.14 11.48 16.06
N ASN A 143 10.02 10.75 16.11
CA ASN A 143 9.31 10.49 17.35
C ASN A 143 10.13 9.60 18.30
N TYR A 144 10.77 8.56 17.75
CA TYR A 144 11.69 7.70 18.50
C TYR A 144 12.82 8.50 19.16
N ARG A 145 13.43 9.45 18.43
CA ARG A 145 14.53 10.24 18.99
C ARG A 145 14.12 11.19 20.11
N HIS A 146 12.89 11.69 20.10
CA HIS A 146 12.39 12.58 21.15
C HIS A 146 12.00 11.83 22.43
N CYS A 147 11.59 10.57 22.31
CA CYS A 147 11.28 9.70 23.46
C CYS A 147 12.54 8.93 23.91
N LYS A 148 13.44 9.59 24.65
CA LYS A 148 14.60 8.92 25.31
C LYS A 148 14.21 7.94 26.43
N THR A 149 12.92 7.78 26.73
CA THR A 149 12.44 6.94 27.83
C THR A 149 12.27 5.50 27.39
N SER A 150 13.43 4.84 27.44
CA SER A 150 13.74 3.41 27.49
C SER A 150 12.59 2.41 27.71
N THR A 151 12.67 1.33 26.93
CA THR A 151 12.26 -0.05 27.26
C THR A 151 10.85 -0.51 26.87
N LEU A 152 9.87 0.36 26.63
CA LEU A 152 8.55 -0.12 26.20
C LEU A 152 8.41 -0.41 24.69
N VAL A 153 9.36 0.07 23.89
CA VAL A 153 9.37 -0.08 22.41
C VAL A 153 10.03 -1.40 21.97
N TYR A 154 10.80 -2.06 22.83
CA TYR A 154 11.55 -3.26 22.47
C TYR A 154 10.79 -4.57 22.73
N SER A 155 9.68 -4.54 23.47
CA SER A 155 8.93 -5.74 23.88
C SER A 155 7.55 -5.87 23.22
N SER A 156 7.11 -4.88 22.45
CA SER A 156 5.85 -4.94 21.72
C SER A 156 6.03 -5.59 20.33
N PRO A 157 5.05 -6.36 19.83
CA PRO A 157 5.06 -6.96 18.47
C PRO A 157 5.01 -5.94 17.31
N GLU A 158 5.37 -4.68 17.57
CA GLU A 158 5.42 -3.52 16.67
C GLU A 158 6.62 -3.55 15.72
N ILE A 159 7.70 -4.26 16.09
CA ILE A 159 8.90 -4.44 15.25
C ILE A 159 8.57 -5.17 13.93
N SER A 160 7.61 -6.10 13.96
CA SER A 160 7.23 -6.90 12.79
C SER A 160 6.83 -6.03 11.58
N SER A 161 6.04 -4.96 11.77
CA SER A 161 5.56 -4.15 10.64
C SER A 161 6.66 -3.32 9.95
N VAL A 162 7.64 -2.83 10.70
CA VAL A 162 8.74 -2.02 10.16
C VAL A 162 9.72 -2.92 9.38
N GLU A 163 9.98 -4.12 9.87
CA GLU A 163 10.81 -5.11 9.17
C GLU A 163 10.19 -5.49 7.81
N TYR A 164 8.86 -5.68 7.76
CA TYR A 164 8.16 -5.98 6.50
C TYR A 164 8.13 -4.79 5.53
N GLU A 165 8.03 -3.55 6.02
CA GLU A 165 8.13 -2.33 5.18
C GLU A 165 9.53 -2.18 4.57
N CYS A 166 10.60 -2.44 5.36
CA CYS A 166 11.96 -2.49 4.85
C CYS A 166 12.15 -3.58 3.79
N PHE A 167 11.56 -4.75 3.98
CA PHE A 167 11.57 -5.82 2.99
C PHE A 167 10.83 -5.40 1.70
N ALA A 168 9.69 -4.73 1.82
CA ALA A 168 8.96 -4.20 0.67
C ALA A 168 9.78 -3.17 -0.12
N LEU A 169 10.52 -2.28 0.56
CA LEU A 169 11.45 -1.34 -0.08
C LEU A 169 12.56 -2.05 -0.85
N VAL A 170 13.14 -3.11 -0.27
CA VAL A 170 14.17 -3.90 -0.96
C VAL A 170 13.59 -4.58 -2.20
N LEU A 171 12.38 -5.11 -2.11
CA LEU A 171 11.67 -5.71 -3.25
C LEU A 171 11.40 -4.66 -4.34
N ALA A 172 10.97 -3.45 -3.95
CA ALA A 172 10.77 -2.33 -4.86
C ALA A 172 12.05 -1.96 -5.62
N CYS A 173 13.16 -1.80 -4.89
CA CYS A 173 14.47 -1.51 -5.47
C CYS A 173 14.94 -2.63 -6.41
N ALA A 174 14.71 -3.89 -6.04
CA ALA A 174 15.02 -5.04 -6.89
C ALA A 174 14.18 -5.02 -8.17
N ASN A 175 12.88 -4.73 -8.08
CA ASN A 175 11.98 -4.64 -9.23
C ASN A 175 12.38 -3.52 -10.19
N VAL A 176 12.72 -2.35 -9.67
CA VAL A 176 13.26 -1.24 -10.47
C VAL A 176 14.56 -1.66 -11.14
N THR A 177 15.47 -2.30 -10.41
CA THR A 177 16.77 -2.75 -10.96
C THR A 177 16.57 -3.77 -12.08
N VAL A 178 15.68 -4.75 -11.90
CA VAL A 178 15.33 -5.75 -12.91
C VAL A 178 14.72 -5.07 -14.15
N LEU A 179 13.83 -4.09 -13.96
CA LEU A 179 13.22 -3.33 -15.06
C LEU A 179 14.25 -2.56 -15.88
N PHE A 180 15.24 -1.94 -15.25
CA PHE A 180 16.28 -1.19 -15.95
C PHE A 180 17.38 -2.07 -16.57
N THR A 181 17.63 -3.26 -16.02
CA THR A 181 18.68 -4.18 -16.49
C THR A 181 18.18 -5.09 -17.61
N LEU A 182 16.96 -5.61 -17.52
CA LEU A 182 16.37 -6.53 -18.49
C LEU A 182 15.63 -5.80 -19.62
N LYS A 183 16.27 -4.79 -20.23
CA LYS A 183 15.74 -4.02 -21.37
C LYS A 183 15.34 -4.95 -22.53
N GLY A 184 14.09 -5.41 -22.54
CA GLY A 184 13.52 -6.18 -23.64
C GLY A 184 12.90 -7.53 -23.28
N GLU A 185 13.01 -8.03 -22.03
CA GLU A 185 12.33 -9.27 -21.65
C GLU A 185 10.96 -9.00 -20.99
N ALA A 186 9.93 -9.66 -21.50
CA ALA A 186 8.52 -9.47 -21.12
C ALA A 186 8.18 -9.85 -19.67
N LEU A 187 9.15 -10.28 -18.85
CA LEU A 187 8.95 -10.70 -17.46
C LEU A 187 8.86 -9.55 -16.44
N SER A 188 9.08 -8.30 -16.86
CA SER A 188 9.44 -7.22 -15.94
C SER A 188 8.39 -6.72 -14.92
N PRO A 189 7.06 -6.90 -15.03
CA PRO A 189 6.12 -6.41 -14.02
C PRO A 189 5.52 -7.46 -13.07
N ILE A 190 5.98 -8.72 -13.06
CA ILE A 190 5.38 -9.80 -12.24
C ILE A 190 5.24 -9.42 -10.77
N LEU A 191 6.23 -8.74 -10.21
CA LEU A 191 6.30 -8.45 -8.79
C LEU A 191 5.64 -7.12 -8.39
N VAL A 192 5.22 -6.29 -9.35
CA VAL A 192 4.68 -4.95 -9.05
C VAL A 192 3.34 -5.02 -8.34
N GLN A 193 2.43 -5.90 -8.79
CA GLN A 193 1.13 -6.05 -8.16
C GLN A 193 1.19 -6.61 -6.72
N PRO A 194 1.95 -7.69 -6.43
CA PRO A 194 2.08 -8.17 -5.06
C PRO A 194 2.79 -7.14 -4.17
N GLU A 195 3.79 -6.42 -4.68
CA GLU A 195 4.47 -5.35 -3.93
C GLU A 195 3.50 -4.25 -3.49
N THR A 196 2.73 -3.71 -4.43
CA THR A 196 1.75 -2.65 -4.14
C THR A 196 0.67 -3.12 -3.17
N SER A 197 0.21 -4.37 -3.30
CA SER A 197 -0.79 -4.96 -2.41
C SER A 197 -0.24 -5.15 -1.00
N ILE A 198 0.98 -5.70 -0.87
CA ILE A 198 1.65 -5.90 0.43
C ILE A 198 1.91 -4.56 1.11
N HIS A 199 2.38 -3.56 0.37
CA HIS A 199 2.62 -2.22 0.93
C HIS A 199 1.33 -1.60 1.49
N ALA A 200 0.23 -1.64 0.73
CA ALA A 200 -1.06 -1.12 1.19
C ALA A 200 -1.54 -1.83 2.48
N ILE A 201 -1.39 -3.15 2.56
CA ILE A 201 -1.74 -3.97 3.73
C ILE A 201 -0.88 -3.57 4.95
N LEU A 202 0.44 -3.52 4.78
CA LEU A 202 1.38 -3.23 5.87
C LEU A 202 1.18 -1.83 6.43
N SER A 203 1.11 -0.82 5.54
CA SER A 203 0.88 0.57 5.93
C SER A 203 -0.44 0.74 6.65
N THR A 204 -1.50 0.07 6.19
CA THR A 204 -2.81 0.07 6.84
C THR A 204 -2.74 -0.50 8.26
N ARG A 205 -2.14 -1.68 8.42
CA ARG A 205 -1.98 -2.34 9.73
C ARG A 205 -1.13 -1.52 10.69
N MET A 206 -0.07 -0.89 10.18
CA MET A 206 0.79 -0.01 10.96
C MET A 206 0.01 1.18 11.51
N ILE A 207 -0.76 1.87 10.65
CA ILE A 207 -1.56 3.05 11.06
C ILE A 207 -2.64 2.67 12.08
N LEU A 208 -3.36 1.57 11.86
CA LEU A 208 -4.40 1.11 12.79
C LEU A 208 -3.79 0.74 14.15
N ARG A 209 -2.61 0.08 14.16
CA ARG A 209 -1.90 -0.22 15.41
C ARG A 209 -1.49 1.05 16.15
N LEU A 210 -0.89 2.02 15.46
CA LEU A 210 -0.51 3.30 16.06
C LEU A 210 -1.71 4.03 16.68
N ARG A 211 -2.86 4.03 16.00
CA ARG A 211 -4.12 4.58 16.52
C ARG A 211 -4.60 3.83 17.75
N SER A 212 -4.65 2.50 17.68
CA SER A 212 -5.05 1.66 18.82
C SER A 212 -4.17 1.89 20.05
N TRP A 213 -2.88 2.16 19.85
CA TRP A 213 -1.94 2.40 20.92
C TRP A 213 -2.10 3.80 21.52
N ALA A 214 -2.32 4.81 20.68
CA ALA A 214 -2.65 6.16 21.13
C ALA A 214 -3.97 6.22 21.93
N GLU A 215 -4.92 5.33 21.62
CA GLU A 215 -6.18 5.21 22.36
C GLU A 215 -6.06 4.42 23.66
N ARG A 216 -5.05 3.54 23.85
CA ARG A 216 -4.84 2.85 25.12
C ARG A 216 -4.55 3.91 26.18
N PRO A 217 -5.52 4.22 27.05
CA PRO A 217 -5.30 5.25 28.02
C PRO A 217 -4.25 4.72 28.99
N TYR A 218 -3.57 5.64 29.64
CA TYR A 218 -2.63 5.48 30.75
C TYR A 218 -3.20 4.67 31.97
N HIS A 219 -4.30 3.94 31.80
CA HIS A 219 -4.99 3.10 32.78
C HIS A 219 -4.12 2.00 33.37
N GLN A 220 -3.10 1.51 32.66
CA GLN A 220 -2.14 0.57 33.23
C GLN A 220 -1.33 1.19 34.39
N GLY A 221 -1.20 2.51 34.44
CA GLY A 221 -0.49 3.23 35.51
C GLY A 221 -1.29 3.47 36.78
N ARG A 222 -2.59 3.14 36.83
CA ARG A 222 -3.45 3.41 38.01
C ARG A 222 -3.78 2.16 38.84
N HIS A 223 -3.31 0.97 38.44
CA HIS A 223 -3.62 -0.29 39.12
C HIS A 223 -2.52 -0.84 40.03
N ILE A 224 -1.42 -0.09 40.24
CA ILE A 224 -0.33 -0.47 41.17
C ILE A 224 -0.52 0.09 42.60
N ASP A 225 -1.48 0.97 42.86
CA ASP A 225 -1.69 1.51 44.22
C ASP A 225 -2.76 0.73 45.01
N GLY A 226 -2.63 -0.60 45.01
CA GLY A 226 -3.47 -1.52 45.78
C GLY A 226 -2.81 -2.12 47.02
N GLY A 227 -1.69 -1.55 47.49
CA GLY A 227 -0.91 -2.14 48.58
C GLY A 227 -0.16 -1.12 49.43
N GLY A 228 -0.89 -0.36 50.25
CA GLY A 228 -0.35 0.23 51.49
C GLY A 228 0.16 1.66 51.41
N GLY A 229 -0.76 2.61 51.63
CA GLY A 229 -0.53 3.80 52.45
C GLY A 229 0.68 4.71 52.14
N SER A 230 0.46 5.74 51.32
CA SER A 230 0.71 7.11 51.78
C SER A 230 0.05 8.11 50.82
N THR A 231 -0.84 8.90 51.40
CA THR A 231 -1.65 9.93 50.78
C THR A 231 -0.77 11.12 50.39
N TRP A 232 -0.12 11.06 49.23
CA TRP A 232 0.38 12.28 48.60
C TRP A 232 -0.67 12.75 47.60
N ALA A 233 -1.64 13.51 48.11
CA ALA A 233 -2.46 14.37 47.27
C ALA A 233 -1.51 15.35 46.58
N VAL A 234 -1.28 15.18 45.27
CA VAL A 234 -0.65 16.19 44.44
C VAL A 234 -1.76 17.14 43.99
N PRO A 235 -1.89 18.34 44.59
CA PRO A 235 -2.90 19.30 44.18
C PRO A 235 -2.37 20.01 42.92
N GLY A 236 -3.11 19.94 41.81
CA GLY A 236 -2.83 20.79 40.65
C GLY A 236 -2.55 20.10 39.32
N LEU A 237 -2.83 18.80 39.15
CA LEU A 237 -3.03 18.26 37.80
C LEU A 237 -4.48 18.53 37.36
N GLU A 238 -4.71 19.80 37.06
CA GLU A 238 -5.85 20.25 36.27
C GLU A 238 -5.87 19.46 34.96
N ASP A 239 -7.08 19.05 34.58
CA ASP A 239 -7.49 18.22 33.45
C ASP A 239 -6.99 18.76 32.10
N ARG A 240 -5.66 18.69 31.88
CA ARG A 240 -5.09 18.78 30.55
C ARG A 240 -5.18 17.40 29.92
N SER A 241 -6.40 17.05 29.54
CA SER A 241 -6.61 16.32 28.29
C SER A 241 -5.89 17.09 27.19
N TYR A 242 -4.60 16.81 27.01
CA TYR A 242 -3.88 17.30 25.85
C TYR A 242 -4.44 16.54 24.66
N PRO A 243 -5.20 17.18 23.74
CA PRO A 243 -5.56 16.53 22.51
C PRO A 243 -4.26 16.15 21.81
N ILE A 244 -4.03 14.85 21.61
CA ILE A 244 -2.86 14.28 20.92
C ILE A 244 -2.72 14.88 19.50
N GLU A 245 -3.76 15.51 18.96
CA GLU A 245 -3.69 16.33 17.75
C GLU A 245 -2.60 17.42 17.77
N ARG A 246 -2.22 17.95 18.95
CA ARG A 246 -1.13 18.93 19.02
C ARG A 246 0.27 18.33 18.88
N ILE A 247 0.49 17.05 19.17
CA ILE A 247 1.87 16.50 19.18
C ILE A 247 2.35 16.18 17.77
N ILE A 248 1.44 15.85 16.84
CA ILE A 248 1.81 15.48 15.46
C ILE A 248 1.87 16.71 14.54
N PHE A 249 1.17 17.81 14.87
CA PHE A 249 1.08 18.99 14.01
C PHE A 249 1.35 20.34 14.69
N ALA A 250 1.88 20.39 15.92
CA ALA A 250 2.38 21.65 16.46
C ALA A 250 3.56 22.15 15.62
N ALA A 251 3.28 23.14 14.77
CA ALA A 251 4.32 23.99 14.20
C ALA A 251 5.19 24.53 15.35
N PRO A 252 6.53 24.57 15.18
CA PRO A 252 7.41 25.08 16.21
C PRO A 252 6.95 26.50 16.59
N PRO A 253 6.87 26.83 17.90
CA PRO A 253 6.47 28.17 18.31
C PRO A 253 7.44 29.16 17.68
N THR A 254 6.93 30.01 16.79
CA THR A 254 7.65 31.19 16.32
C THR A 254 7.87 32.04 17.55
N SER A 255 9.09 32.02 18.07
CA SER A 255 9.52 32.90 19.15
C SER A 255 9.31 34.33 18.69
N ALA A 256 8.25 34.97 19.18
CA ALA A 256 8.09 36.41 19.09
C ALA A 256 9.26 37.03 19.86
N VAL A 257 10.14 37.69 19.12
CA VAL A 257 11.16 38.60 19.65
C VAL A 257 10.38 39.82 20.16
N GLU A 258 10.12 39.86 21.47
CA GLU A 258 9.76 41.12 22.12
C GLU A 258 11.02 41.97 22.26
N SER A 259 10.91 43.16 21.68
CA SER A 259 11.87 44.27 21.61
C SER A 259 12.14 44.93 22.95
#